data_AF-A0A2I0PSR5-F1
#
_entry.id   AF-A0A2I0PSR5-F1
#
_cell.length_a   1.000
_cell.length_b   1.000
_cell.length_c   1.000
_cell.angle_alpha   90.00
_cell.angle_beta   90.00
_cell.angle_gamma   90.00
#
_symmetry.space_group_name_H-M   'P 1'
#
loop_
_entity.id
_entity.type
_entity.pdbx_description
1 polymer ?
#
loop_
_entity_poly.entity_id
_entity_poly.type
_entity_poly.pdbx_seq_one_letter_code
_entity_poly.pdbx_strand_id
1 'polypeptide(L)' 'MKMKKKTVARIFWAGAGVCVIASGLYFMEMIPLFACAALLVVAFPVTVLSLFFSWMAGESGGDIPFIGY' A
#
# COMPACT_ATOMS: atom_id res chain seq x y z
N MET A 1 -4.25 8.79 -16.75
CA MET A 1 -2.86 9.23 -16.43
C MET A 1 -1.93 8.01 -16.51
N LYS A 2 -1.03 7.94 -17.50
CA LYS A 2 -0.12 6.79 -17.69
C LYS A 2 1.03 6.89 -16.68
N MET A 3 0.85 6.38 -15.46
CA MET A 3 1.93 6.39 -14.45
C MET A 3 3.03 5.39 -14.83
N LYS A 4 4.30 5.79 -14.66
CA LYS A 4 5.45 4.91 -14.91
C LYS A 4 5.48 3.81 -13.83
N LYS A 5 5.63 2.54 -14.20
CA LYS A 5 5.71 1.38 -13.28
C LYS A 5 6.66 1.61 -12.09
N LYS A 6 7.81 2.25 -12.33
CA LYS A 6 8.78 2.61 -11.29
C LYS A 6 8.22 3.55 -10.21
N THR A 7 7.36 4.49 -10.59
CA THR A 7 6.72 5.42 -9.65
C THR A 7 5.73 4.69 -8.76
N VAL A 8 4.90 3.84 -9.36
CA VAL A 8 3.90 3.05 -8.62
C VAL A 8 4.57 2.10 -7.62
N ALA A 9 5.64 1.42 -8.06
CA ALA A 9 6.42 0.53 -7.20
C ALA A 9 7.06 1.26 -6.01
N ARG A 10 7.54 2.49 -6.19
CA ARG A 10 8.09 3.30 -5.08
C ARG A 10 7.03 3.63 -4.04
N ILE A 11 5.83 4.01 -4.48
CA ILE A 11 4.72 4.34 -3.57
C ILE A 11 4.29 3.08 -2.80
N PHE A 12 4.21 1.94 -3.48
CA PHE A 12 3.96 0.65 -2.84
C PHE A 12 4.98 0.36 -1.73
N TRP A 13 6.28 0.42 -2.04
CA TRP A 13 7.33 0.11 -1.06
C TRP A 13 7.35 1.09 0.12
N ALA A 14 7.09 2.37 -0.14
CA ALA A 14 6.97 3.36 0.93
C ALA A 14 5.79 3.05 1.86
N GLY A 15 4.61 2.76 1.31
CA GLY A 15 3.43 2.41 2.09
C GLY A 15 3.61 1.10 2.87
N ALA A 16 4.13 0.05 2.22
CA ALA A 16 4.43 -1.23 2.86
C ALA A 16 5.44 -1.06 4.02
N GLY A 17 6.48 -0.24 3.81
CA GLY A 17 7.45 0.08 4.86
C GLY A 17 6.82 0.77 6.07
N VAL A 18 5.93 1.75 5.84
CA VAL A 18 5.18 2.41 6.93
C VAL A 18 4.34 1.40 7.70
N CYS A 19 3.63 0.51 7.02
CA CYS A 19 2.83 -0.53 7.68
C CYS A 19 3.69 -1.46 8.56
N VAL A 20 4.82 -1.92 8.04
CA VAL A 20 5.74 -2.82 8.77
C VAL A 20 6.35 -2.10 9.98
N ILE A 21 6.85 -0.88 9.80
CA ILE A 21 7.48 -0.10 10.88
C ILE A 21 6.46 0.24 11.96
N ALA A 22 5.27 0.74 11.59
CA ALA A 22 4.21 1.07 12.55
C ALA A 22 3.78 -0.16 13.37
N SER A 23 3.61 -1.31 12.70
CA SER A 23 3.28 -2.57 13.37
C SER A 23 4.41 -2.99 14.32
N GLY A 24 5.67 -2.93 13.88
CA GLY A 24 6.84 -3.26 14.71
C GLY A 24 6.96 -2.35 15.94
N LEU A 25 6.78 -1.04 15.77
CA LEU A 25 6.79 -0.08 16.88
C LEU A 25 5.67 -0.37 17.88
N TYR A 26 4.49 -0.76 17.41
CA TYR A 26 3.39 -1.15 18.29
C TYR A 26 3.70 -2.45 19.05
N PHE A 27 4.26 -3.46 18.37
CA PHE A 27 4.68 -4.72 19.02
C PHE A 27 5.78 -4.53 20.06
N MET A 28 6.64 -3.52 19.89
CA MET A 28 7.66 -3.12 20.86
C MET A 28 7.12 -2.17 21.95
N GLU A 29 5.81 -1.93 21.99
CA GLU A 29 5.13 -0.99 22.92
C GLU A 29 5.67 0.46 22.85
N MET A 30 6.33 0.83 21.74
CA MET A 30 6.91 2.17 21.54
C MET A 30 5.87 3.21 21.14
N ILE A 31 4.75 2.77 20.53
CA ILE A 31 3.63 3.64 20.17
C ILE A 31 2.30 3.05 20.66
N PRO A 32 1.33 3.89 21.05
CA PRO A 32 0.01 3.43 21.45
C PRO A 32 -0.81 2.95 20.24
N LEU A 33 -1.83 2.12 20.50
CA LEU A 33 -2.68 1.52 19.47
C LEU A 33 -3.29 2.56 18.52
N PHE A 34 -3.73 3.71 19.03
CA PHE A 34 -4.35 4.74 18.17
C PHE A 34 -3.37 5.29 17.12
N ALA A 35 -2.09 5.42 17.46
CA ALA A 35 -1.07 5.92 16.54
C ALA A 35 -0.76 4.88 15.46
N CYS A 36 -0.65 3.61 15.86
CA CYS A 36 -0.52 2.50 14.93
C CYS A 36 -1.70 2.40 13.97
N ALA A 37 -2.93 2.46 14.50
CA ALA A 37 -4.16 2.41 13.72
C ALA A 37 -4.25 3.57 12.72
N ALA A 38 -3.95 4.80 13.13
CA ALA A 38 -3.97 5.95 12.24
C ALA A 38 -2.99 5.79 11.07
N LEU A 39 -1.78 5.28 11.33
CA LEU A 39 -0.79 5.02 10.28
C LEU A 39 -1.26 3.93 9.31
N LEU A 40 -1.80 2.83 9.83
CA LEU A 40 -2.29 1.72 9.00
C LEU A 40 -3.51 2.11 8.16
N VAL A 41 -4.47 2.84 8.71
CA VAL A 41 -5.67 3.29 7.99
C VAL A 41 -5.33 4.13 6.75
N VAL A 42 -4.23 4.89 6.80
CA VAL A 42 -3.78 5.70 5.65
C VAL A 42 -2.83 4.92 4.74
N ALA A 43 -1.81 4.27 5.31
CA ALA A 43 -0.76 3.62 4.53
C ALA A 43 -1.25 2.35 3.81
N PHE A 44 -2.14 1.58 4.43
CA PHE A 44 -2.61 0.32 3.86
C PHE A 44 -3.41 0.52 2.56
N PRO A 45 -4.44 1.40 2.49
CA PRO A 45 -5.14 1.65 1.22
C PRO A 45 -4.21 2.16 0.12
N VAL A 46 -3.28 3.07 0.45
CA VAL A 46 -2.29 3.58 -0.51
C VAL A 46 -1.41 2.46 -1.05
N THR A 47 -1.01 1.53 -0.18
CA THR A 47 -0.21 0.36 -0.56
C THR A 47 -0.97 -0.56 -1.49
N VAL A 48 -2.21 -0.91 -1.14
CA VAL A 48 -3.09 -1.79 -1.94
C VAL A 48 -3.36 -1.18 -3.31
N LEU A 49 -3.74 0.10 -3.37
CA LEU A 49 -3.99 0.79 -4.63
C LEU A 49 -2.73 0.88 -5.49
N SER A 50 -1.57 1.11 -4.88
CA SER A 50 -0.30 1.14 -5.63
C SER A 50 0.05 -0.25 -6.17
N LEU A 51 -0.14 -1.31 -5.39
CA LEU A 51 0.07 -2.67 -5.87
C LEU A 51 -0.83 -2.98 -7.08
N PHE A 52 -2.11 -2.62 -6.97
CA PHE A 52 -3.09 -2.78 -8.02
C PHE A 52 -2.70 -2.03 -9.30
N PHE A 53 -2.35 -0.74 -9.20
CA PHE A 53 -1.89 0.04 -10.34
C PHE A 53 -0.57 -0.48 -10.93
N SER A 54 0.31 -1.06 -10.10
CA SER A 54 1.57 -1.64 -10.57
C SER A 54 1.31 -2.87 -11.42
N TRP A 55 0.32 -3.68 -11.02
CA TRP A 55 -0.12 -4.84 -11.78
C TRP A 55 -0.77 -4.42 -13.12
N MET A 56 -1.70 -3.46 -13.10
CA MET A 56 -2.36 -2.96 -14.32
C MET A 56 -1.43 -2.25 -15.31
N ALA A 57 -0.35 -1.63 -14.85
CA ALA A 57 0.51 -0.82 -15.70
C ALA A 57 1.22 -1.59 -16.83
N GLY A 58 1.05 -2.93 -16.93
CA GLY A 58 1.57 -3.78 -17.99
C GLY A 58 0.53 -4.50 -18.85
N GLU A 59 -0.75 -4.50 -18.46
CA GLU A 59 -1.81 -5.21 -19.18
C GLU A 59 -2.66 -4.21 -19.95
N SER A 60 -2.75 -4.40 -21.28
CA SER A 60 -3.58 -3.59 -22.16
C SER A 60 -4.92 -4.25 -22.51
N GLY A 61 -5.36 -5.29 -21.79
CA GLY A 61 -6.57 -6.02 -22.19
C GLY A 61 -6.96 -7.22 -21.34
N GLY A 62 -7.18 -7.03 -20.04
CA GLY A 62 -7.82 -8.06 -19.22
C GLY A 62 -8.49 -7.42 -18.01
N ASP A 63 -9.80 -7.59 -17.90
CA ASP A 63 -10.55 -7.26 -16.68
C ASP A 63 -9.96 -8.06 -15.52
N ILE A 64 -9.24 -7.40 -14.62
CA ILE A 64 -8.73 -8.05 -13.40
C ILE A 64 -9.81 -7.99 -12.31
N PRO A 65 -10.24 -9.14 -11.76
CA PRO A 65 -11.47 -9.28 -10.99
C PRO A 65 -11.32 -8.94 -9.49
N PHE A 66 -10.41 -8.04 -9.11
CA PHE A 66 -9.99 -7.95 -7.69
C PHE A 66 -10.62 -6.81 -6.88
N ILE A 67 -11.33 -5.86 -7.50
CA ILE A 67 -12.10 -4.82 -6.81
C ILE A 67 -13.56 -4.97 -7.20
N GLY A 68 -14.30 -5.81 -6.47
CA GLY A 68 -15.75 -5.95 -6.67
C GLY A 68 -16.36 -7.34 -6.57
N TYR A 69 -15.64 -8.34 -6.05
CA TYR A 69 -16.30 -9.52 -5.47
C TYR A 69 -16.37 -9.37 -3.95
#